data_AF-A0A4Y9S849-F1
#
_entry.id   AF-A0A4Y9S849-F1
#
_cell.length_a   1.000
_cell.length_b   1.000
_cell.length_c   1.000
_cell.angle_alpha   90.00
_cell.angle_beta   90.00
_cell.angle_gamma   90.00
#
_symmetry.space_group_name_H-M   'P 1'
#
loop_
_entity.id
_entity.type
_entity.pdbx_description
1 polymer ?
#
loop_
_entity_poly.entity_id
_entity_poly.type
_entity_poly.pdbx_seq_one_letter_code
_entity_poly.pdbx_strand_id
1 'polypeptide(L)'
;MATAPQTPTSAQAQSSTTPHSASQLIDGSDSPVGKLAAAFELALRQREFEIAQLTQRNNFFMIFQGVLMAGLIQSGGAAAPVVAFAVCAAGFLVSILQIGMAAGSKYWQVRWERAAKTTEIWLLEALKDEPRVSHFFTADKDGLKQSELTRLNVVNSTLARQADPLEIIAKATTKANREELALGKPWIWHRFWNSVILMKFSVSRIPIYVGAVLAAFWFFLLTFTISYDGGNLWQWLASLPGVSHLSLVPLKSS
;
A
#
# COMPACT_ATOMS: atom_id res chain seq x y z
N MET A 1 -19.27 55.03 20.08
CA MET A 1 -19.33 54.99 18.61
C MET A 1 -19.11 53.54 18.21
N ALA A 2 -20.13 52.67 18.06
CA ALA A 2 -21.18 52.69 17.02
C ALA A 2 -20.52 52.98 15.66
N THR A 3 -20.34 52.04 14.74
CA THR A 3 -21.32 51.12 14.12
C THR A 3 -20.60 49.98 13.35
N ALA A 4 -21.17 48.78 13.38
CA ALA A 4 -21.01 47.75 12.34
C ALA A 4 -22.09 47.98 11.24
N PRO A 5 -22.37 47.04 10.30
CA PRO A 5 -21.57 46.33 9.29
C PRO A 5 -22.16 46.54 7.86
N GLN A 6 -21.46 46.19 6.76
CA GLN A 6 -22.13 45.82 5.49
C GLN A 6 -21.35 44.76 4.69
N THR A 7 -22.14 43.80 4.18
CA THR A 7 -21.86 42.55 3.47
C THR A 7 -21.90 42.75 1.93
N PRO A 8 -21.82 41.71 1.06
CA PRO A 8 -21.16 41.76 -0.24
C PRO A 8 -22.09 42.05 -1.44
N THR A 9 -21.50 42.50 -2.54
CA THR A 9 -22.11 42.71 -3.87
C THR A 9 -21.00 42.35 -4.88
N SER A 10 -21.14 41.56 -5.95
CA SER A 10 -22.27 41.10 -6.75
C SER A 10 -21.81 39.93 -7.63
N ALA A 11 -22.74 39.03 -7.95
CA ALA A 11 -22.66 38.11 -9.06
C ALA A 11 -22.58 38.86 -10.41
N GLN A 12 -21.78 38.35 -11.35
CA GLN A 12 -22.02 38.55 -12.77
C GLN A 12 -22.01 37.19 -13.47
N ALA A 13 -23.21 36.76 -13.82
CA ALA A 13 -23.47 35.82 -14.90
C ALA A 13 -23.31 36.56 -16.23
N GLN A 14 -22.53 36.00 -17.16
CA GLN A 14 -22.69 36.29 -18.58
C GLN A 14 -22.69 34.96 -19.34
N SER A 15 -23.91 34.60 -19.74
CA SER A 15 -24.22 33.72 -20.86
C SER A 15 -23.79 34.39 -22.16
N SER A 16 -23.05 33.68 -23.01
CA SER A 16 -23.05 33.93 -24.44
C SER A 16 -23.14 32.61 -25.19
N THR A 17 -24.09 32.61 -26.10
CA THR A 17 -24.68 31.50 -26.84
C THR A 17 -23.99 31.30 -28.18
N THR A 18 -23.59 30.04 -28.45
CA THR A 18 -23.55 29.31 -29.75
C THR A 18 -22.53 29.74 -30.83
N PRO A 19 -22.01 28.79 -31.67
CA PRO A 19 -22.80 27.84 -32.45
C PRO A 19 -22.46 26.36 -32.31
N HIS A 20 -23.52 25.58 -32.56
CA HIS A 20 -23.54 24.15 -32.80
C HIS A 20 -22.60 23.72 -33.94
N SER A 21 -22.16 22.46 -33.83
CA SER A 21 -21.67 21.57 -34.89
C SER A 21 -20.15 21.45 -35.04
N ALA A 22 -19.56 20.59 -34.20
CA ALA A 22 -18.69 19.49 -34.63
C ALA A 22 -18.50 18.54 -33.44
N SER A 23 -18.72 17.24 -33.66
CA SER A 23 -18.41 16.16 -32.70
C SER A 23 -19.42 15.89 -31.57
N GLN A 24 -20.70 15.69 -31.89
CA GLN A 24 -21.43 14.62 -31.19
C GLN A 24 -20.99 13.29 -31.80
N LEU A 25 -19.77 12.87 -31.46
CA LEU A 25 -19.48 11.44 -31.41
C LEU A 25 -20.55 10.89 -30.45
N ILE A 26 -21.28 9.86 -30.88
CA ILE A 26 -22.14 9.11 -29.97
C ILE A 26 -21.24 8.73 -28.79
N ASP A 27 -21.37 9.45 -27.69
CA ASP A 27 -20.54 9.19 -26.52
C ASP A 27 -20.98 7.83 -26.02
N GLY A 28 -20.21 6.80 -26.36
CA GLY A 28 -20.49 5.42 -26.00
C GLY A 28 -20.54 5.21 -24.49
N SER A 29 -20.25 6.24 -23.69
CA SER A 29 -20.35 6.29 -22.23
C SER A 29 -21.71 5.82 -21.70
N ASP A 30 -22.81 6.12 -22.38
CA ASP A 30 -24.16 5.74 -21.94
C ASP A 30 -24.55 4.29 -22.29
N SER A 31 -23.78 3.63 -23.15
CA SER A 31 -23.98 2.20 -23.46
C SER A 31 -23.67 1.32 -22.24
N PRO A 32 -24.26 0.11 -22.15
CA PRO A 32 -23.92 -0.83 -21.06
C PRO A 32 -22.43 -1.12 -20.96
N VAL A 33 -21.74 -1.19 -22.11
CA VAL A 33 -20.28 -1.38 -22.19
C VAL A 33 -19.54 -0.14 -21.70
N GLY A 34 -20.00 1.06 -22.08
CA GLY A 34 -19.42 2.34 -21.63
C GLY A 34 -19.51 2.52 -20.11
N LYS A 35 -20.67 2.21 -19.52
CA LYS A 35 -20.86 2.24 -18.06
C LYS A 35 -19.94 1.27 -17.34
N LEU A 36 -19.69 0.12 -17.94
CA LEU A 36 -18.81 -0.91 -17.39
C LEU A 36 -17.33 -0.53 -17.51
N ALA A 37 -16.93 0.06 -18.64
CA ALA A 37 -15.60 0.64 -18.82
C ALA A 37 -15.35 1.77 -17.81
N ALA A 38 -16.34 2.65 -17.58
CA ALA A 38 -16.25 3.69 -16.56
C ALA A 38 -16.14 3.11 -15.13
N ALA A 39 -16.87 2.04 -14.81
CA ALA A 39 -16.75 1.36 -13.53
C ALA A 39 -15.38 0.69 -13.34
N PHE A 40 -14.83 0.09 -14.40
CA PHE A 40 -13.47 -0.47 -14.39
C PHE A 40 -12.43 0.62 -14.18
N GLU A 41 -12.53 1.73 -14.93
CA GLU A 41 -11.64 2.88 -14.77
C GLU A 41 -11.72 3.48 -13.35
N LEU A 42 -12.93 3.60 -12.80
CA LEU A 42 -13.12 4.04 -11.42
C LEU A 42 -12.41 3.10 -10.43
N ALA A 43 -12.52 1.78 -10.60
CA ALA A 43 -11.83 0.82 -9.75
C ALA A 43 -10.29 0.95 -9.83
N LEU A 44 -9.74 1.21 -11.01
CA LEU A 44 -8.32 1.49 -11.20
C LEU A 44 -7.89 2.77 -10.49
N ARG A 45 -8.64 3.87 -10.70
CA ARG A 45 -8.37 5.16 -10.05
C ARG A 45 -8.42 5.06 -8.53
N GLN A 46 -9.39 4.32 -7.98
CA GLN A 46 -9.47 4.11 -6.52
C GLN A 46 -8.30 3.28 -5.99
N ARG A 47 -7.84 2.26 -6.73
CA ARG A 47 -6.64 1.50 -6.36
C ARG A 47 -5.40 2.39 -6.33
N GLU A 48 -5.20 3.22 -7.35
CA GLU A 48 -4.08 4.17 -7.42
C GLU A 48 -4.15 5.21 -6.31
N PHE A 49 -5.34 5.74 -6.05
CA PHE A 49 -5.59 6.66 -4.94
C PHE A 49 -5.19 6.05 -3.59
N GLU A 50 -5.57 4.80 -3.31
CA GLU A 50 -5.18 4.13 -2.07
C GLU A 50 -3.67 3.95 -1.94
N ILE A 51 -2.98 3.61 -3.04
CA ILE A 51 -1.50 3.49 -3.07
C ILE A 51 -0.84 4.86 -2.82
N ALA A 52 -1.36 5.92 -3.44
CA ALA A 52 -0.86 7.28 -3.24
C ALA A 52 -1.07 7.75 -1.79
N GLN A 53 -2.25 7.53 -1.22
CA GLN A 53 -2.54 7.88 0.17
C GLN A 53 -1.70 7.07 1.16
N LEU A 54 -1.48 5.78 0.91
CA LEU A 54 -0.57 4.98 1.72
C LEU A 54 0.83 5.59 1.75
N THR A 55 1.36 5.97 0.58
CA THR A 55 2.70 6.56 0.47
C THR A 55 2.77 7.88 1.22
N GLN A 56 1.79 8.77 1.02
CA GLN A 56 1.73 10.07 1.69
C GLN A 56 1.64 9.92 3.22
N ARG A 57 0.72 9.07 3.72
CA ARG A 57 0.54 8.85 5.16
C ARG A 57 1.75 8.14 5.77
N ASN A 58 2.32 7.16 5.09
CA ASN A 58 3.51 6.46 5.58
C ASN A 58 4.71 7.41 5.68
N ASN A 59 4.90 8.30 4.71
CA ASN A 59 5.99 9.29 4.76
C ASN A 59 5.83 10.24 5.96
N PHE A 60 4.59 10.65 6.29
CA PHE A 60 4.33 11.45 7.49
C PHE A 60 4.79 10.73 8.77
N PHE A 61 4.40 9.47 8.95
CA PHE A 61 4.83 8.68 10.11
C PHE A 61 6.35 8.52 10.17
N MET A 62 6.99 8.22 9.04
CA MET A 62 8.45 8.07 8.97
C MET A 62 9.19 9.35 9.35
N ILE A 63 8.75 10.52 8.87
CA ILE A 63 9.37 11.80 9.22
C ILE A 63 9.16 12.11 10.70
N PHE A 64 7.94 11.93 11.22
CA PHE A 64 7.65 12.18 12.63
C PHE A 64 8.49 11.30 13.56
N GLN A 65 8.62 10.02 13.22
CA GLN A 65 9.49 9.06 13.91
C GLN A 65 10.96 9.48 13.86
N GLY A 66 11.43 9.97 12.72
CA GLY A 66 12.77 10.53 12.56
C GLY A 66 13.03 11.76 13.44
N VAL A 67 12.06 12.66 13.55
CA VAL A 67 12.15 13.84 14.43
C VAL A 67 12.20 13.45 15.90
N LEU A 68 11.35 12.51 16.35
CA LEU A 68 11.40 12.00 17.72
C LEU A 68 12.76 11.38 18.05
N MET A 69 13.29 10.57 17.12
CA MET A 69 14.60 9.94 17.26
C MET A 69 15.73 10.98 17.36
N ALA A 70 15.73 11.95 16.45
CA ALA A 70 16.73 13.01 16.42
C ALA A 70 16.69 13.84 17.72
N GLY A 71 15.51 14.17 18.22
CA GLY A 71 15.34 14.86 19.50
C GLY A 71 15.88 14.05 20.68
N LEU A 72 15.61 12.74 20.71
CA LEU A 72 16.15 11.86 21.76
C LEU A 72 17.68 11.79 21.71
N ILE A 73 18.27 11.61 20.53
CA ILE A 73 19.73 11.54 20.35
C ILE A 73 20.39 12.88 20.71
N GLN A 74 19.82 14.00 20.23
CA GLN A 74 20.35 15.34 20.49
C GLN A 74 20.33 15.69 21.98
N SER A 75 19.36 15.17 22.73
CA SER A 75 19.28 15.40 24.17
C SER A 75 20.45 14.78 24.95
N GLY A 76 21.22 13.85 24.37
CA GLY A 76 22.45 13.31 24.96
C GLY A 76 22.28 12.67 26.35
N GLY A 77 21.06 12.28 26.73
CA GLY A 77 20.75 11.80 28.08
C GLY A 77 20.61 12.89 29.14
N ALA A 78 20.72 14.17 28.77
CA ALA A 78 20.49 15.32 29.67
C ALA A 78 19.00 15.69 29.83
N ALA A 79 18.12 15.11 29.00
CA ALA A 79 16.68 15.29 29.17
C ALA A 79 16.20 14.66 30.48
N ALA A 80 15.22 15.29 31.12
CA ALA A 80 14.57 14.72 32.29
C ALA A 80 14.04 13.31 31.95
N PRO A 81 14.19 12.30 32.83
CA PRO A 81 13.78 10.92 32.57
C PRO A 81 12.31 10.78 32.12
N VAL A 82 11.43 11.63 32.66
CA VAL A 82 10.01 11.71 32.28
C VAL A 82 9.83 12.11 30.82
N VAL A 83 10.65 13.04 30.31
CA VAL A 83 10.60 13.49 28.91
C VAL A 83 11.10 12.37 27.98
N ALA A 84 12.19 11.70 28.35
CA ALA A 84 12.69 10.55 27.58
C ALA A 84 11.63 9.42 27.52
N PHE A 85 10.98 9.13 28.65
CA PHE A 85 9.89 8.15 28.72
C PHE A 85 8.73 8.55 27.80
N ALA A 86 8.28 9.80 27.88
CA ALA A 86 7.19 10.31 27.07
C ALA A 86 7.50 10.24 25.56
N VAL A 87 8.73 10.58 25.16
CA VAL A 87 9.18 10.48 23.76
C VAL A 87 9.20 9.02 23.29
N CYS A 88 9.75 8.10 24.09
CA CYS A 88 9.76 6.67 23.75
C CYS A 88 8.35 6.09 23.66
N ALA A 89 7.45 6.46 24.58
CA ALA A 89 6.06 6.04 24.57
C ALA A 89 5.31 6.59 23.34
N ALA A 90 5.52 7.87 23.01
CA ALA A 90 4.97 8.48 21.81
C ALA A 90 5.49 7.80 20.55
N GLY A 91 6.79 7.51 20.47
CA GLY A 91 7.41 6.77 19.37
C GLY A 91 6.75 5.41 19.17
N PHE A 92 6.60 4.63 20.25
CA PHE A 92 5.95 3.32 20.22
C PHE A 92 4.49 3.40 19.74
N LEU A 93 3.69 4.31 20.31
CA LEU A 93 2.29 4.49 19.94
C LEU A 93 2.14 4.88 18.47
N VAL A 94 2.97 5.82 17.99
CA VAL A 94 2.96 6.26 16.61
C VAL A 94 3.37 5.13 15.65
N SER A 95 4.30 4.25 16.03
CA SER A 95 4.63 3.06 15.23
C SER A 95 3.45 2.09 15.13
N ILE A 96 2.67 1.89 16.21
CA ILE A 96 1.44 1.08 16.16
C ILE A 96 0.41 1.71 15.22
N LEU A 97 0.20 3.03 15.29
CA LEU A 97 -0.70 3.74 14.40
C LEU A 97 -0.27 3.63 12.93
N GLN A 98 1.04 3.68 12.66
CA GLN A 98 1.60 3.45 11.32
C GLN A 98 1.27 2.05 10.80
N ILE A 99 1.42 1.01 11.62
CA ILE A 99 1.05 -0.38 11.28
C ILE A 99 -0.45 -0.45 10.95
N GLY A 100 -1.30 0.12 11.80
CA GLY A 100 -2.75 0.10 11.62
C GLY A 100 -3.19 0.80 10.33
N MET A 101 -2.61 1.96 10.03
CA MET A 101 -2.85 2.70 8.78
C MET A 101 -2.44 1.88 7.55
N ALA A 102 -1.25 1.28 7.58
CA ALA A 102 -0.74 0.48 6.46
C ALA A 102 -1.57 -0.80 6.24
N ALA A 103 -1.99 -1.47 7.32
CA ALA A 103 -2.88 -2.63 7.25
C ALA A 103 -4.27 -2.25 6.70
N GLY A 104 -4.83 -1.12 7.11
CA GLY A 104 -6.09 -0.60 6.59
C GLY A 104 -6.04 -0.31 5.09
N SER A 105 -4.98 0.36 4.61
CA SER A 105 -4.81 0.60 3.18
C SER A 105 -4.63 -0.70 2.39
N LYS A 106 -3.90 -1.70 2.93
CA LYS A 106 -3.79 -3.02 2.30
C LYS A 106 -5.16 -3.67 2.08
N TYR A 107 -6.03 -3.60 3.08
CA TYR A 107 -7.37 -4.17 3.00
C TYR A 107 -8.19 -3.54 1.85
N TRP A 108 -8.22 -2.21 1.78
CA TRP A 108 -8.93 -1.48 0.73
C TRP A 108 -8.29 -1.67 -0.65
N GLN A 109 -6.95 -1.73 -0.74
CA GLN A 109 -6.26 -2.05 -1.98
C GLN A 109 -6.73 -3.41 -2.55
N VAL A 110 -6.83 -4.45 -1.70
CA VAL A 110 -7.29 -5.79 -2.13
C VAL A 110 -8.76 -5.75 -2.54
N ARG A 111 -9.59 -4.96 -1.86
CA ARG A 111 -11.01 -4.74 -2.22
C ARG A 111 -11.12 -4.16 -3.64
N TRP A 112 -10.32 -3.15 -3.97
CA TRP A 112 -10.32 -2.51 -5.29
C TRP A 112 -9.70 -3.37 -6.39
N GLU A 113 -8.64 -4.12 -6.08
CA GLU A 113 -8.07 -5.12 -7.01
C GLU A 113 -9.11 -6.18 -7.39
N ARG A 114 -9.92 -6.65 -6.43
CA ARG A 114 -11.04 -7.55 -6.72
C ARG A 114 -12.15 -6.89 -7.53
N ALA A 115 -12.47 -5.63 -7.24
CA ALA A 115 -13.47 -4.88 -7.99
C ALA A 115 -13.04 -4.73 -9.46
N ALA A 116 -11.82 -4.23 -9.70
CA ALA A 116 -11.24 -4.08 -11.03
C ALA A 116 -11.29 -5.39 -11.82
N LYS A 117 -10.85 -6.49 -11.22
CA LYS A 117 -10.89 -7.81 -11.84
C LYS A 117 -12.32 -8.28 -12.19
N THR A 118 -13.28 -8.04 -11.30
CA THR A 118 -14.68 -8.44 -11.53
C THR A 118 -15.26 -7.65 -12.71
N THR A 119 -15.04 -6.33 -12.74
CA THR A 119 -15.46 -5.47 -13.86
C THR A 119 -14.75 -5.80 -15.16
N GLU A 120 -13.47 -6.22 -15.11
CA GLU A 120 -12.74 -6.69 -16.29
C GLU A 120 -13.41 -7.94 -16.89
N ILE A 121 -13.80 -8.92 -16.07
CA ILE A 121 -14.50 -10.12 -16.57
C ILE A 121 -15.82 -9.74 -17.24
N TRP A 122 -16.62 -8.87 -16.60
CA TRP A 122 -17.86 -8.39 -17.22
C TRP A 122 -17.58 -7.68 -18.55
N LEU A 123 -16.49 -6.92 -18.65
CA LEU A 123 -16.13 -6.18 -19.85
C LEU A 123 -15.73 -7.12 -20.98
N LEU A 124 -14.95 -8.16 -20.65
CA LEU A 124 -14.59 -9.23 -21.58
C LEU A 124 -15.81 -10.03 -22.07
N GLU A 125 -16.79 -10.26 -21.21
CA GLU A 125 -18.06 -10.88 -21.60
C GLU A 125 -18.88 -9.99 -22.54
N ALA A 126 -18.93 -8.69 -22.28
CA ALA A 126 -19.66 -7.75 -23.11
C ALA A 126 -18.98 -7.51 -24.47
N LEU A 127 -17.65 -7.63 -24.52
CA LEU A 127 -16.82 -7.48 -25.72
C LEU A 127 -16.39 -8.83 -26.32
N LYS A 128 -17.09 -9.93 -26.00
CA LYS A 128 -16.69 -11.28 -26.43
C LYS A 128 -16.60 -11.44 -27.94
N ASP A 129 -17.44 -10.72 -28.69
CA ASP A 129 -17.57 -10.77 -30.15
C ASP A 129 -16.59 -9.82 -30.86
N GLU A 130 -15.91 -8.95 -30.11
CA GLU A 130 -14.93 -8.00 -30.66
C GLU A 130 -13.52 -8.64 -30.71
N PRO A 131 -12.80 -8.49 -31.84
CA PRO A 131 -11.42 -8.93 -31.95
C PRO A 131 -10.47 -8.00 -31.14
N ARG A 132 -9.31 -8.53 -30.71
CA ARG A 132 -8.23 -7.76 -30.05
C ARG A 132 -8.60 -7.07 -28.74
N VAL A 133 -9.30 -7.79 -27.86
CA VAL A 133 -9.51 -7.31 -26.48
C VAL A 133 -8.50 -7.98 -25.57
N SER A 134 -7.65 -7.15 -24.97
CA SER A 134 -6.65 -7.59 -23.99
C SER A 134 -7.25 -7.71 -22.60
N HIS A 135 -6.70 -8.62 -21.83
CA HIS A 135 -6.96 -8.76 -20.40
C HIS A 135 -5.68 -8.55 -19.59
N PHE A 136 -5.83 -8.00 -18.38
CA PHE A 136 -4.71 -7.60 -17.54
C PHE A 136 -4.71 -8.35 -16.20
N PHE A 137 -5.80 -8.23 -15.42
CA PHE A 137 -5.87 -8.81 -14.07
C PHE A 137 -6.32 -10.28 -14.08
N THR A 138 -6.91 -10.73 -15.18
CA THR A 138 -7.37 -12.11 -15.39
C THR A 138 -6.38 -12.98 -16.17
N ALA A 139 -5.21 -12.46 -16.57
CA ALA A 139 -4.20 -13.24 -17.30
C ALA A 139 -3.53 -14.33 -16.43
N ASP A 140 -3.42 -14.11 -15.10
CA ASP A 140 -2.83 -15.08 -14.18
C ASP A 140 -3.90 -16.02 -13.59
N LYS A 141 -3.77 -17.32 -13.89
CA LYS A 141 -4.67 -18.38 -13.39
C LYS A 141 -4.72 -18.42 -11.87
N ASP A 142 -3.61 -18.18 -11.18
CA ASP A 142 -3.50 -18.37 -9.73
C ASP A 142 -4.36 -17.36 -8.94
N GLY A 143 -4.69 -16.22 -9.56
CA GLY A 143 -5.56 -15.21 -8.97
C GLY A 143 -7.05 -15.48 -9.15
N LEU A 144 -7.45 -16.45 -9.99
CA LEU A 144 -8.83 -16.71 -10.42
C LEU A 144 -9.55 -17.75 -9.56
N LYS A 145 -10.79 -17.43 -9.21
CA LYS A 145 -11.72 -18.43 -8.67
C LYS A 145 -12.16 -19.37 -9.79
N GLN A 146 -12.53 -20.59 -9.43
CA GLN A 146 -13.01 -21.58 -10.40
C GLN A 146 -14.20 -21.06 -11.24
N SER A 147 -15.12 -20.31 -10.62
CA SER A 147 -16.26 -19.69 -11.31
C SER A 147 -15.84 -18.63 -12.33
N GLU A 148 -14.79 -17.86 -12.05
CA GLU A 148 -14.24 -16.84 -12.95
C GLU A 148 -13.55 -17.50 -14.14
N LEU A 149 -12.83 -18.59 -13.89
CA LEU A 149 -12.19 -19.40 -14.93
C LEU A 149 -13.22 -19.98 -15.91
N THR A 150 -14.32 -20.53 -15.39
CA THR A 150 -15.42 -21.04 -16.23
C THR A 150 -16.00 -19.93 -17.12
N ARG A 151 -16.22 -18.73 -16.58
CA ARG A 151 -16.74 -17.59 -17.34
C ARG A 151 -15.79 -17.18 -18.47
N LEU A 152 -14.49 -17.09 -18.19
CA LEU A 152 -13.49 -16.77 -19.21
C LEU A 152 -13.37 -17.87 -20.29
N ASN A 153 -13.49 -19.14 -19.91
CA ASN A 153 -13.52 -20.24 -20.88
C ASN A 153 -14.74 -20.17 -21.81
N VAL A 154 -15.90 -19.74 -21.28
CA VAL A 154 -17.08 -19.49 -22.11
C VAL A 154 -16.82 -18.33 -23.08
N VAL A 155 -16.20 -17.24 -22.64
CA VAL A 155 -15.81 -16.13 -23.54
C VAL A 155 -14.91 -16.64 -24.66
N ASN A 156 -13.88 -17.43 -24.33
CA ASN A 156 -12.94 -18.01 -25.30
C ASN A 156 -13.57 -18.99 -26.29
N SER A 157 -14.77 -19.53 -26.03
CA SER A 157 -15.47 -20.42 -26.96
C SER A 157 -16.13 -19.70 -28.14
N THR A 158 -16.24 -18.36 -28.08
CA THR A 158 -16.87 -17.51 -29.10
C THR A 158 -16.05 -17.48 -30.39
N LEU A 159 -16.72 -17.37 -31.56
CA LEU A 159 -16.06 -17.36 -32.87
C LEU A 159 -14.96 -16.28 -32.99
N ALA A 160 -15.21 -15.07 -32.49
CA ALA A 160 -14.23 -13.98 -32.47
C ALA A 160 -12.97 -14.32 -31.65
N ARG A 161 -13.10 -15.19 -30.64
CA ARG A 161 -12.02 -15.61 -29.72
C ARG A 161 -11.29 -16.87 -30.15
N GLN A 162 -11.81 -17.61 -31.13
CA GLN A 162 -11.06 -18.73 -31.72
C GLN A 162 -9.86 -18.23 -32.51
N ALA A 163 -9.93 -17.03 -33.10
CA ALA A 163 -8.82 -16.40 -33.81
C ALA A 163 -7.82 -15.70 -32.86
N ASP A 164 -8.28 -15.26 -31.68
CA ASP A 164 -7.49 -14.52 -30.69
C ASP A 164 -7.95 -14.88 -29.26
N PRO A 165 -7.53 -16.04 -28.72
CA PRO A 165 -7.97 -16.53 -27.43
C PRO A 165 -7.33 -15.77 -26.27
N LEU A 166 -8.08 -15.53 -25.20
CA LEU A 166 -7.54 -14.98 -23.96
C LEU A 166 -6.61 -16.01 -23.30
N GLU A 167 -5.31 -15.71 -23.25
CA GLU A 167 -4.31 -16.60 -22.67
C GLU A 167 -4.36 -16.58 -21.14
N ILE A 168 -4.91 -17.63 -20.53
CA ILE A 168 -4.95 -17.79 -19.07
C ILE A 168 -3.82 -18.74 -18.65
N ILE A 169 -2.66 -18.17 -18.34
CA ILE A 169 -1.46 -18.94 -18.03
C ILE A 169 -1.24 -18.93 -16.52
N ALA A 170 -0.93 -20.10 -15.94
CA ALA A 170 -0.52 -20.17 -14.54
C ALA A 170 0.80 -19.44 -14.33
N LYS A 171 0.83 -18.48 -13.38
CA LYS A 171 2.01 -17.66 -13.09
C LYS A 171 2.50 -16.86 -14.30
N ALA A 172 1.59 -16.45 -15.20
CA ALA A 172 1.90 -15.69 -16.41
C ALA A 172 2.88 -14.54 -16.15
N THR A 173 2.57 -13.69 -15.16
CA THR A 173 3.40 -12.54 -14.77
C THR A 173 4.78 -12.96 -14.26
N THR A 174 4.86 -14.03 -13.46
CA THR A 174 6.15 -14.50 -12.94
C THR A 174 7.01 -15.08 -14.05
N LYS A 175 6.40 -15.77 -15.02
CA LYS A 175 7.09 -16.33 -16.18
C LYS A 175 7.63 -15.22 -17.08
N ALA A 176 6.79 -14.26 -17.46
CA ALA A 176 7.20 -13.10 -18.25
C ALA A 176 8.35 -12.32 -17.59
N ASN A 177 8.21 -11.99 -16.30
CA ASN A 177 9.29 -11.32 -15.55
C ASN A 177 10.57 -12.15 -15.52
N ARG A 178 10.48 -13.49 -15.43
CA ARG A 178 11.66 -14.36 -15.40
C ARG A 178 12.37 -14.41 -16.74
N GLU A 179 11.62 -14.40 -17.84
CA GLU A 179 12.16 -14.37 -19.20
C GLU A 179 12.90 -13.05 -19.45
N GLU A 180 12.30 -11.91 -19.09
CA GLU A 180 12.96 -10.60 -19.18
C GLU A 180 14.22 -10.53 -18.32
N LEU A 181 14.15 -10.98 -17.06
CA LEU A 181 15.29 -10.96 -16.14
C LEU A 181 16.40 -11.96 -16.52
N ALA A 182 16.10 -12.98 -17.33
CA ALA A 182 17.07 -13.95 -17.84
C ALA A 182 17.88 -13.43 -19.03
N LEU A 183 17.43 -12.37 -19.71
CA LEU A 183 18.18 -11.71 -20.79
C LEU A 183 19.34 -10.83 -20.28
N GLY A 184 19.39 -10.54 -18.97
CA GLY A 184 20.47 -9.79 -18.34
C GLY A 184 21.77 -10.59 -18.22
N LYS A 185 22.93 -9.95 -18.45
CA LYS A 185 24.27 -10.57 -18.32
C LYS A 185 24.44 -11.24 -16.95
N PRO A 186 25.02 -12.45 -16.89
CA PRO A 186 25.14 -13.21 -15.64
C PRO A 186 26.24 -12.63 -14.75
N TRP A 187 25.89 -11.65 -13.93
CA TRP A 187 26.70 -11.21 -12.81
C TRP A 187 26.07 -11.65 -11.48
N ILE A 188 26.88 -11.90 -10.45
CA ILE A 188 26.41 -12.49 -9.19
C ILE A 188 25.39 -11.59 -8.46
N TRP A 189 25.57 -10.26 -8.59
CA TRP A 189 24.61 -9.26 -8.10
C TRP A 189 23.28 -9.29 -8.85
N HIS A 190 23.29 -9.66 -10.14
CA HIS A 190 22.06 -9.80 -10.93
C HIS A 190 21.21 -10.95 -10.39
N ARG A 191 21.81 -12.07 -9.94
CA ARG A 191 21.05 -13.18 -9.35
C ARG A 191 20.36 -12.78 -8.05
N PHE A 192 21.05 -12.01 -7.20
CA PHE A 192 20.47 -11.50 -5.96
C PHE A 192 19.31 -10.53 -6.24
N TRP A 193 19.53 -9.49 -7.04
CA TRP A 193 18.49 -8.51 -7.35
C TRP A 193 17.31 -9.13 -8.12
N ASN A 194 17.56 -10.03 -9.06
CA ASN A 194 16.50 -10.78 -9.75
C ASN A 194 15.68 -11.61 -8.74
N SER A 195 16.32 -12.23 -7.74
CA SER A 195 15.61 -12.95 -6.69
C SER A 195 14.73 -12.03 -5.84
N VAL A 196 15.26 -10.86 -5.45
CA VAL A 196 14.52 -9.85 -4.68
C VAL A 196 13.30 -9.33 -5.45
N ILE A 197 13.47 -9.06 -6.76
CA ILE A 197 12.37 -8.62 -7.63
C ILE A 197 11.29 -9.72 -7.74
N LEU A 198 11.70 -10.98 -7.91
CA LEU A 198 10.77 -12.11 -8.01
C LEU A 198 10.05 -12.43 -6.70
N MET A 199 10.55 -11.99 -5.54
CA MET A 199 9.89 -12.15 -4.24
C MET A 199 8.59 -11.31 -4.09
N LYS A 200 8.21 -10.50 -5.10
CA LYS A 200 6.96 -9.73 -5.15
C LYS A 200 6.70 -8.94 -3.86
N PHE A 201 7.65 -8.09 -3.48
CA PHE A 201 7.44 -7.17 -2.36
C PHE A 201 6.23 -6.28 -2.64
N SER A 202 5.21 -6.39 -1.81
CA SER A 202 4.04 -5.54 -1.95
C SER A 202 4.33 -4.17 -1.36
N VAL A 203 4.11 -3.11 -2.14
CA VAL A 203 4.27 -1.70 -1.75
C VAL A 203 3.57 -1.41 -0.40
N SER A 204 2.43 -2.05 -0.18
CA SER A 204 1.64 -2.00 1.06
C SER A 204 2.18 -2.75 2.28
N ARG A 205 3.00 -3.79 2.10
CA ARG A 205 3.52 -4.60 3.21
C ARG A 205 4.79 -4.02 3.82
N ILE A 206 5.57 -3.27 3.04
CA ILE A 206 6.82 -2.66 3.50
C ILE A 206 6.57 -1.70 4.68
N PRO A 207 5.63 -0.74 4.60
CA PRO A 207 5.25 0.11 5.74
C PRO A 207 4.86 -0.64 7.01
N ILE A 208 4.18 -1.79 6.89
CA ILE A 208 3.77 -2.64 8.02
C ILE A 208 5.01 -3.17 8.73
N TYR A 209 5.96 -3.74 7.97
CA TYR A 209 7.20 -4.27 8.54
C TYR A 209 8.07 -3.17 9.16
N VAL A 210 8.19 -2.03 8.49
CA VAL A 210 8.95 -0.88 9.03
C VAL A 210 8.33 -0.39 10.33
N GLY A 211 7.00 -0.21 10.37
CA GLY A 211 6.29 0.16 11.59
C GLY A 211 6.47 -0.87 12.72
N ALA A 212 6.46 -2.18 12.41
CA ALA A 212 6.68 -3.23 13.40
C ALA A 212 8.10 -3.22 13.97
N VAL A 213 9.11 -3.01 13.13
CA VAL A 213 10.51 -2.88 13.58
C VAL A 213 10.69 -1.64 14.43
N LEU A 214 10.12 -0.49 14.03
CA LEU A 214 10.17 0.74 14.82
C LEU A 214 9.43 0.59 16.15
N ALA A 215 8.28 -0.09 16.19
CA ALA A 215 7.57 -0.38 17.42
C ALA A 215 8.43 -1.24 18.36
N ALA A 216 9.08 -2.29 17.86
CA ALA A 216 9.99 -3.11 18.66
C ALA A 216 11.18 -2.29 19.19
N PHE A 217 11.75 -1.41 18.35
CA PHE A 217 12.83 -0.51 18.73
C PHE A 217 12.41 0.47 19.85
N TRP A 218 11.28 1.16 19.69
CA TRP A 218 10.79 2.10 20.70
C TRP A 218 10.37 1.39 21.99
N PHE A 219 9.77 0.21 21.87
CA PHE A 219 9.45 -0.62 23.03
C PHE A 219 10.72 -1.00 23.79
N PHE A 220 11.76 -1.42 23.09
CA PHE A 220 13.06 -1.70 23.69
C PHE A 220 13.57 -0.48 24.46
N LEU A 221 13.65 0.70 23.83
CA LEU A 221 14.06 1.94 24.53
C LEU A 221 13.19 2.29 25.74
N LEU A 222 11.87 2.10 25.63
CA LEU A 222 10.92 2.34 26.71
C LEU A 222 11.25 1.47 27.93
N THR A 223 11.59 0.19 27.74
CA THR A 223 11.96 -0.71 28.84
C THR A 223 13.24 -0.28 29.57
N PHE A 224 14.21 0.34 28.87
CA PHE A 224 15.41 0.90 29.50
C PHE A 224 15.16 2.24 30.18
N THR A 225 14.10 2.94 29.80
CA THR A 225 13.75 4.22 30.43
C THR A 225 13.01 4.02 31.76
N ILE A 226 12.36 2.87 31.95
CA ILE A 226 11.78 2.44 33.22
C ILE A 226 12.88 1.80 34.08
N SER A 227 13.80 2.61 34.60
CA SER A 227 14.65 2.24 35.74
C SER A 227 14.04 2.87 36.98
N TYR A 228 13.32 2.06 37.76
CA TYR A 228 12.84 2.46 39.09
C TYR A 228 14.01 2.39 40.06
N ASP A 229 14.00 3.26 41.06
CA ASP A 229 15.03 3.47 42.09
C ASP A 229 15.43 2.13 42.79
N GLY A 230 16.37 1.39 42.19
CA GLY A 230 16.80 0.06 42.64
C GLY A 230 17.12 -0.98 41.55
N GLY A 231 16.75 -0.76 40.28
CA GLY A 231 17.16 -1.63 39.17
C GLY A 231 16.30 -1.54 37.90
N ASN A 232 16.87 -1.95 36.77
CA ASN A 232 16.19 -1.93 35.46
C ASN A 232 15.12 -3.06 35.41
N LEU A 233 14.08 -2.91 34.58
CA LEU A 233 13.04 -3.95 34.37
C LEU A 233 13.63 -5.36 34.11
N TRP A 234 14.78 -5.42 33.42
CA TRP A 234 15.52 -6.67 33.19
C TRP A 234 16.08 -7.32 34.47
N GLN A 235 16.54 -6.53 35.43
CA GLN A 235 17.01 -7.05 36.72
C GLN A 235 15.83 -7.59 37.54
N TRP A 236 14.66 -6.95 37.45
CA TRP A 236 13.44 -7.47 38.05
C TRP A 236 12.96 -8.76 37.37
N LEU A 237 12.91 -8.83 36.03
CA LEU A 237 12.58 -10.05 35.29
C LEU A 237 13.56 -11.20 35.57
N ALA A 238 14.86 -10.91 35.67
CA ALA A 238 15.88 -11.90 36.02
C ALA A 238 15.80 -12.36 37.49
N SER A 239 15.14 -11.59 38.35
CA SER A 239 14.88 -11.96 39.75
C SER A 239 13.62 -12.83 39.93
N LEU A 240 12.83 -13.07 38.87
CA LEU A 240 11.70 -14.00 38.93
C LEU A 240 12.18 -15.45 39.06
N PRO A 241 11.53 -16.26 39.92
CA PRO A 241 11.93 -17.64 40.15
C PRO A 241 11.81 -18.46 38.86
N GLY A 242 12.95 -18.89 38.31
CA GLY A 242 13.04 -19.73 37.10
C GLY A 242 14.01 -19.27 36.01
N VAL A 243 14.61 -18.08 36.10
CA VAL A 243 15.49 -17.49 35.04
C VAL A 243 16.98 -17.43 35.45
N SER A 244 17.35 -18.01 36.59
CA SER A 244 18.60 -17.76 37.32
C SER A 244 19.91 -18.31 36.73
N HIS A 245 20.05 -18.48 35.40
CA HIS A 245 21.27 -19.04 34.81
C HIS A 245 21.95 -18.25 33.67
N LEU A 246 21.54 -17.02 33.37
CA LEU A 246 22.24 -16.20 32.37
C LEU A 246 22.80 -14.90 32.99
N SER A 247 23.89 -15.05 33.73
CA SER A 247 24.74 -13.95 34.19
C SER A 247 25.69 -13.52 33.06
N LEU A 248 25.40 -12.40 32.38
CA LEU A 248 26.39 -11.75 31.52
C LEU A 248 27.34 -10.91 32.38
N VAL A 249 28.63 -11.19 32.22
CA VAL A 249 29.78 -10.56 32.87
C VAL A 249 29.78 -9.05 32.61
N PRO A 250 29.95 -8.18 33.63
CA PRO A 250 30.07 -6.75 33.40
C PRO A 250 31.42 -6.41 32.75
N LEU A 251 31.36 -5.72 31.61
CA LEU A 251 32.52 -5.09 30.99
C LEU A 251 33.03 -3.98 31.91
N LYS A 252 34.22 -4.20 32.46
CA LYS A 252 34.99 -3.23 33.24
C LYS A 252 35.46 -2.13 32.30
N SER A 253 35.05 -0.89 32.53
CA SER A 253 35.57 0.29 31.83
C SER A 253 37.02 0.55 32.26
N SER A 254 37.93 0.54 31.29
CA SER A 254 39.24 1.20 31.37
C SER A 254 39.17 2.54 30.66
#